data_AF-A0A3M7Q763-F1
#
_entry.id   AF-A0A3M7Q763-F1
#
_cell.length_a   1.000
_cell.length_b   1.000
_cell.length_c   1.000
_cell.angle_alpha   90.00
_cell.angle_beta   90.00
_cell.angle_gamma   90.00
#
_symmetry.space_group_name_H-M   'P 1'
#
loop_
_entity.id
_entity.type
_entity.pdbx_description
1 polymer ?
#
loop_
_entity_poly.entity_id
_entity_poly.type
_entity_poly.pdbx_seq_one_letter_code
_entity_poly.pdbx_strand_id
1 'polypeptide(L)'
;MGKEALNAKIHKETSLLKLDPPIRKPIQVQSIIEKPKALQTSLSLLKMSQFNSNHFSQYENNPIVDKLDVLISFCNELSAGQAEIKRKLSEIDQTLRTITGKAYIEPIEDSQSMETSIFSKEIIEQAKSRLSVDLQVDLVFNGKNLLRHPFNYTNINTFGTTLLSELFKLRELNSGTVEPTKSTTPSLDQKRVDLIKVCYLKKLKTIDAFEHYWPSIVKSLRQKCIDVKSNIKKKGHLWYKLQEELVNDGFLITENGIGSSQDGNYVTMDNYCENQDLNEFENVTEDETEQMEELGLA
;
A
#
# COMPACT_ATOMS: atom_id res chain seq x y z
N MET A 1 7.22 35.20 -38.25
CA MET A 1 7.57 34.16 -37.26
C MET A 1 7.05 32.83 -37.79
N GLY A 2 7.94 31.88 -38.08
CA GLY A 2 7.61 30.62 -38.74
C GLY A 2 6.88 29.65 -37.83
N LYS A 3 6.04 28.77 -38.41
CA LYS A 3 5.24 27.73 -37.72
C LYS A 3 6.06 26.85 -36.77
N GLU A 4 7.36 26.71 -37.01
CA GLU A 4 8.29 25.95 -36.17
C GLU A 4 8.56 26.62 -34.82
N ALA A 5 8.59 27.95 -34.76
CA ALA A 5 8.77 28.69 -33.51
C ALA A 5 7.52 28.63 -32.60
N LEU A 6 6.33 28.44 -33.18
CA LEU A 6 5.09 28.26 -32.42
C LEU A 6 5.00 26.85 -31.82
N ASN A 7 5.39 25.81 -32.57
CA ASN A 7 5.43 24.44 -32.08
C ASN A 7 6.48 24.24 -30.96
N ALA A 8 7.63 24.91 -31.04
CA ALA A 8 8.64 24.85 -29.99
C ALA A 8 8.17 25.51 -28.67
N LYS A 9 7.32 26.55 -28.76
CA LYS A 9 6.79 27.24 -27.58
C LYS A 9 5.68 26.44 -26.89
N ILE A 10 4.83 25.76 -27.67
CA ILE A 10 3.79 24.85 -27.14
C ILE A 10 4.43 23.64 -26.44
N HIS A 11 5.47 23.03 -27.04
CA HIS A 11 6.13 21.86 -26.44
C HIS A 11 6.82 22.15 -25.09
N LYS A 12 7.28 23.41 -24.90
CA LYS A 12 7.97 23.83 -23.68
C LYS A 12 7.00 24.11 -22.52
N GLU A 13 5.76 24.54 -22.79
CA GLU A 13 4.74 24.75 -21.75
C GLU A 13 3.99 23.47 -21.36
N THR A 14 3.82 22.49 -22.24
CA THR A 14 3.23 21.18 -21.89
C THR A 14 4.13 20.25 -21.07
N SER A 15 5.40 20.60 -20.86
CA SER A 15 6.35 19.77 -20.11
C SER A 15 6.36 20.04 -18.59
N LEU A 16 5.57 21.01 -18.10
CA LEU A 16 5.53 21.42 -16.68
C LEU A 16 4.27 20.99 -15.91
N LEU A 17 3.42 20.14 -16.49
CA LEU A 17 2.24 19.57 -15.82
C LEU A 17 2.23 18.03 -15.93
N LYS A 18 3.21 17.37 -15.32
CA LYS A 18 3.09 15.95 -14.94
C LYS A 18 2.65 15.89 -13.48
N LEU A 19 1.35 16.07 -13.26
CA LEU A 19 0.72 15.70 -12.01
C LEU A 19 0.49 14.18 -12.04
N ASP A 20 1.03 13.47 -11.05
CA ASP A 20 0.81 12.05 -10.88
C ASP A 20 -0.70 11.75 -10.75
N PRO A 21 -1.22 10.68 -11.38
CA PRO A 21 -2.59 10.27 -11.17
C PRO A 21 -2.76 9.78 -9.72
N PRO A 22 -3.81 10.22 -8.99
CA PRO A 22 -4.00 9.78 -7.62
C PRO A 22 -4.33 8.29 -7.59
N ILE A 23 -3.54 7.57 -6.80
CA ILE A 23 -3.72 6.15 -6.48
C ILE A 23 -5.11 5.99 -5.81
N ARG A 24 -6.08 5.48 -6.57
CA ARG A 24 -7.39 5.11 -6.03
C ARG A 24 -7.27 3.80 -5.25
N LYS A 25 -7.14 3.88 -3.93
CA LYS A 25 -7.57 2.78 -3.06
C LYS A 25 -9.11 2.74 -3.06
N PRO A 26 -9.75 1.56 -3.13
CA PRO A 26 -11.18 1.46 -2.88
C PRO A 26 -11.44 1.88 -1.43
N ILE A 27 -12.04 3.05 -1.24
CA ILE A 27 -12.53 3.49 0.06
C ILE A 27 -13.68 2.55 0.42
N GLN A 28 -13.58 1.84 1.55
CA GLN A 28 -14.73 1.14 2.12
C GLN A 28 -15.72 2.18 2.66
N VAL A 29 -16.63 2.64 1.81
CA VAL A 29 -17.64 3.68 2.15
C VAL A 29 -18.73 3.15 3.10
N GLN A 30 -18.81 1.83 3.33
CA GLN A 30 -19.87 1.24 4.17
C GLN A 30 -19.81 1.66 5.65
N SER A 31 -18.62 1.77 6.25
CA SER A 31 -18.48 2.09 7.69
C SER A 31 -18.83 3.55 8.04
N ILE A 32 -18.81 4.46 7.06
CA ILE A 32 -19.14 5.88 7.24
C ILE A 32 -20.67 6.10 7.14
N ILE A 33 -21.41 5.19 6.49
CA ILE A 33 -22.86 5.34 6.23
C ILE A 33 -23.72 4.87 7.40
N GLU A 34 -23.24 3.96 8.25
CA GLU A 34 -24.07 3.35 9.32
C GLU A 34 -24.15 4.22 10.59
N LYS A 35 -23.09 4.96 10.92
CA LYS A 35 -23.04 5.82 12.13
C LYS A 35 -24.13 6.91 12.19
N PRO A 36 -24.45 7.63 11.10
CA PRO A 36 -25.50 8.66 11.11
C PRO A 36 -26.92 8.09 11.28
N LYS A 37 -27.20 6.91 10.71
CA LYS A 37 -28.52 6.24 10.84
C LYS A 37 -28.79 5.74 12.25
N ALA A 38 -27.75 5.24 12.93
CA ALA A 38 -27.84 4.84 14.33
C ALA A 38 -28.16 6.05 15.23
N LEU A 39 -27.52 7.21 14.98
CA LEU A 39 -27.79 8.44 15.70
C LEU A 39 -29.22 8.98 15.47
N GLN A 40 -29.72 8.96 14.23
CA GLN A 40 -31.11 9.36 13.93
C GLN A 40 -32.14 8.44 14.61
N THR A 41 -31.88 7.13 14.63
CA THR A 41 -32.76 6.16 15.31
C THR A 41 -32.78 6.42 16.81
N SER A 42 -31.61 6.63 17.43
CA SER A 42 -31.49 6.97 18.85
C SER A 42 -32.16 8.30 19.21
N LEU A 43 -32.05 9.33 18.37
CA LEU A 43 -32.73 10.61 18.57
C LEU A 43 -34.26 10.49 18.48
N SER A 44 -34.74 9.67 17.54
CA SER A 44 -36.17 9.41 17.34
C SER A 44 -36.78 8.63 18.50
N LEU A 45 -36.03 7.66 19.04
CA LEU A 45 -36.40 6.93 20.25
C LEU A 45 -36.43 7.84 21.49
N LEU A 46 -35.52 8.81 21.58
CA LEU A 46 -35.51 9.81 22.66
C LEU A 46 -36.72 10.76 22.59
N LYS A 47 -37.15 11.14 21.39
CA LYS A 47 -38.41 11.90 21.19
C LYS A 47 -39.65 11.09 21.58
N MET A 48 -39.69 9.80 21.25
CA MET A 48 -40.81 8.92 21.62
C MET A 48 -40.90 8.68 23.13
N SER A 49 -39.76 8.61 23.84
CA SER A 49 -39.78 8.45 25.31
C SER A 49 -40.20 9.74 26.02
N GLN A 50 -39.94 10.91 25.45
CA GLN A 50 -40.37 12.20 25.98
C GLN A 50 -41.86 12.51 25.74
N PHE A 51 -42.46 11.95 24.68
CA PHE A 51 -43.88 12.18 24.34
C PHE A 51 -44.87 11.41 25.23
N ASN A 52 -44.43 10.39 25.97
CA ASN A 52 -45.29 9.54 26.81
C ASN A 52 -45.45 10.04 28.26
N SER A 53 -44.89 11.19 28.61
CA SER A 53 -45.09 11.83 29.92
C SER A 53 -46.06 13.00 29.78
N ASN A 54 -47.28 12.85 30.31
CA ASN A 54 -48.37 13.83 30.31
C ASN A 54 -48.09 15.10 31.17
N HIS A 55 -46.83 15.56 31.27
CA HIS A 55 -46.41 16.71 32.07
C HIS A 55 -45.68 17.78 31.23
N PHE A 56 -46.12 18.03 29.99
CA PHE A 56 -45.42 18.89 29.04
C PHE A 56 -45.96 20.33 28.89
N SER A 57 -46.76 20.84 29.82
CA SER A 57 -47.21 22.26 29.75
C SER A 57 -46.30 23.26 30.48
N GLN A 58 -45.18 22.82 31.07
CA GLN A 58 -44.29 23.71 31.85
C GLN A 58 -42.93 24.00 31.18
N TYR A 59 -42.68 23.49 29.97
CA TYR A 59 -41.37 23.62 29.31
C TYR A 59 -41.40 24.38 27.97
N GLU A 60 -42.44 25.17 27.70
CA GLU A 60 -42.53 26.01 26.49
C GLU A 60 -41.42 27.08 26.37
N ASN A 61 -40.60 27.29 27.40
CA ASN A 61 -39.45 28.21 27.39
C ASN A 61 -38.15 27.55 27.87
N ASN A 62 -37.96 26.25 27.65
CA ASN A 62 -36.72 25.58 28.04
C ASN A 62 -35.65 25.76 26.95
N PRO A 63 -34.52 26.45 27.22
CA PRO A 63 -33.44 26.66 26.24
C PRO A 63 -32.79 25.36 25.75
N ILE A 64 -33.07 24.22 26.40
CA ILE A 64 -32.64 22.89 25.96
C ILE A 64 -33.46 22.43 24.74
N VAL A 65 -34.75 22.77 24.67
CA VAL A 65 -35.64 22.42 23.54
C VAL A 65 -35.22 23.18 22.29
N ASP A 66 -34.93 24.48 22.42
CA ASP A 66 -34.42 25.30 21.30
C ASP A 66 -33.10 24.76 20.75
N LYS A 67 -32.18 24.32 21.64
CA LYS A 67 -30.91 23.69 21.22
C LYS A 67 -31.11 22.34 20.54
N LEU A 68 -32.11 21.57 20.95
CA LEU A 68 -32.47 20.30 20.31
C LEU A 68 -33.01 20.53 18.89
N ASP A 69 -33.87 21.52 18.69
CA ASP A 69 -34.42 21.84 17.36
C ASP A 69 -33.32 22.30 16.39
N VAL A 70 -32.34 23.08 16.87
CA VAL A 70 -31.16 23.46 16.08
C VAL A 70 -30.34 22.22 15.69
N LEU A 71 -30.09 21.29 16.61
CA LEU A 71 -29.36 20.04 16.32
C LEU A 71 -30.11 19.15 15.32
N ILE A 72 -31.45 19.09 15.42
CA ILE A 72 -32.29 18.33 14.49
C ILE A 72 -32.22 18.96 13.09
N SER A 73 -32.31 20.29 12.99
CA SER A 73 -32.16 20.99 11.71
C SER A 73 -30.81 20.68 11.08
N PHE A 74 -29.74 20.75 11.86
CA PHE A 74 -28.39 20.43 11.40
C PHE A 74 -28.25 18.97 10.94
N CYS A 75 -28.83 18.01 11.66
CA CYS A 75 -28.85 16.61 11.25
C CYS A 75 -29.62 16.38 9.94
N ASN A 76 -30.70 17.12 9.71
CA ASN A 76 -31.48 17.05 8.48
C ASN A 76 -30.69 17.63 7.29
N GLU A 77 -30.02 18.77 7.49
CA GLU A 77 -29.14 19.37 6.48
C GLU A 77 -27.98 18.45 6.11
N LEU A 78 -27.33 17.82 7.10
CA LEU A 78 -26.28 16.82 6.87
C LEU A 78 -26.80 15.61 6.07
N SER A 79 -28.00 15.13 6.40
CA SER A 79 -28.63 14.01 5.71
C SER A 79 -28.94 14.36 4.25
N ALA A 80 -29.44 15.58 4.00
CA ALA A 80 -29.67 16.09 2.65
C ALA A 80 -28.36 16.22 1.86
N GLY A 81 -27.30 16.76 2.48
CA GLY A 81 -25.97 16.84 1.87
C GLY A 81 -25.39 15.46 1.51
N GLN A 82 -25.58 14.46 2.36
CA GLN A 82 -25.15 13.09 2.10
C GLN A 82 -25.90 12.46 0.90
N ALA A 83 -27.21 12.71 0.80
CA ALA A 83 -28.01 12.26 -0.35
C ALA A 83 -27.52 12.88 -1.66
N GLU A 84 -27.19 14.19 -1.64
CA GLU A 84 -26.67 14.90 -2.80
C GLU A 84 -25.28 14.40 -3.23
N ILE A 85 -24.38 14.10 -2.28
CA ILE A 85 -23.07 13.49 -2.59
C ILE A 85 -23.25 12.13 -3.27
N LYS A 86 -24.16 11.28 -2.76
CA LYS A 86 -24.45 9.98 -3.38
C LYS A 86 -24.98 10.13 -4.79
N ARG A 87 -25.88 11.10 -5.02
CA ARG A 87 -26.42 11.43 -6.34
C ARG A 87 -25.30 11.81 -7.31
N LYS A 88 -24.41 12.74 -6.93
CA LYS A 88 -23.26 13.16 -7.75
C LYS A 88 -22.27 12.02 -8.03
N LEU A 89 -22.01 11.14 -7.07
CA LEU A 89 -21.18 9.96 -7.29
C LEU A 89 -21.78 9.02 -8.34
N SER A 90 -23.11 8.83 -8.32
CA SER A 90 -23.80 8.04 -9.33
C SER A 90 -23.71 8.68 -10.73
N GLU A 91 -23.82 10.00 -10.83
CA GLU A 91 -23.65 10.73 -12.09
C GLU A 91 -22.22 10.60 -12.64
N ILE A 92 -21.21 10.67 -11.76
CA ILE A 92 -19.81 10.45 -12.14
C ILE A 92 -19.60 9.02 -12.65
N ASP A 93 -20.13 8.00 -11.96
CA ASP A 93 -20.00 6.61 -12.39
C ASP A 93 -20.67 6.38 -13.76
N GLN A 94 -21.85 6.96 -13.98
CA GLN A 94 -22.55 6.87 -15.25
C GLN A 94 -21.83 7.64 -16.37
N THR A 95 -21.25 8.79 -16.06
CA THR A 95 -20.42 9.55 -17.00
C THR A 95 -19.15 8.77 -17.36
N LEU A 96 -18.48 8.15 -16.38
CA LEU A 96 -17.33 7.30 -16.61
C LEU A 96 -17.67 6.11 -17.51
N ARG A 97 -18.78 5.41 -17.24
CA ARG A 97 -19.28 4.32 -18.10
C ARG A 97 -19.61 4.79 -19.51
N THR A 98 -20.14 6.00 -19.64
CA THR A 98 -20.45 6.58 -20.96
C THR A 98 -19.17 6.98 -21.70
N ILE A 99 -18.18 7.53 -21.01
CA ILE A 99 -16.87 7.86 -21.58
C ILE A 99 -16.12 6.59 -21.97
N THR A 100 -16.06 5.57 -21.11
CA THR A 100 -15.42 4.29 -21.44
C THR A 100 -16.19 3.47 -22.46
N GLY A 101 -17.51 3.60 -22.53
CA GLY A 101 -18.35 2.95 -23.54
C GLY A 101 -18.37 3.65 -24.90
N LYS A 102 -18.20 4.99 -24.94
CA LYS A 102 -18.08 5.77 -26.19
C LYS A 102 -16.64 5.89 -26.69
N ALA A 103 -15.66 5.73 -25.80
CA ALA A 103 -14.29 5.43 -26.16
C ALA A 103 -14.26 3.96 -26.59
N TYR A 104 -14.76 3.69 -27.79
CA TYR A 104 -14.21 2.65 -28.66
C TYR A 104 -12.77 3.08 -28.98
N ILE A 105 -11.92 3.05 -27.94
CA ILE A 105 -10.53 2.69 -28.12
C ILE A 105 -10.71 1.27 -28.62
N GLU A 106 -10.60 1.09 -29.95
CA GLU A 106 -10.07 -0.18 -30.44
C GLU A 106 -9.00 -0.56 -29.43
N PRO A 107 -9.14 -1.69 -28.70
CA PRO A 107 -7.99 -2.18 -28.00
C PRO A 107 -6.91 -2.17 -29.08
N ILE A 108 -5.88 -1.34 -28.90
CA ILE A 108 -4.63 -1.60 -29.57
C ILE A 108 -4.35 -3.00 -29.07
N GLU A 109 -4.65 -3.93 -29.96
CA GLU A 109 -4.31 -5.32 -29.90
C GLU A 109 -2.78 -5.36 -29.84
N ASP A 110 -2.24 -5.06 -28.67
CA ASP A 110 -1.45 -6.05 -27.99
C ASP A 110 -2.50 -7.00 -27.38
N SER A 111 -3.13 -7.95 -28.07
CA SER A 111 -2.51 -9.04 -28.82
C SER A 111 -1.06 -9.37 -28.44
N GLN A 112 -0.62 -9.05 -27.21
CA GLN A 112 -0.01 -10.09 -26.40
C GLN A 112 -1.18 -10.97 -25.97
N SER A 113 -1.43 -11.96 -26.83
CA SER A 113 -1.76 -13.32 -26.42
C SER A 113 -1.23 -13.65 -25.02
N MET A 114 -1.64 -14.78 -24.46
CA MET A 114 -0.68 -15.52 -23.65
C MET A 114 0.67 -15.48 -24.41
N GLU A 115 1.61 -14.61 -24.04
CA GLU A 115 3.01 -14.84 -24.29
C GLU A 115 3.32 -16.06 -23.41
N THR A 116 2.87 -17.24 -23.85
CA THR A 116 3.66 -18.44 -23.76
C THR A 116 5.00 -18.00 -24.32
N SER A 117 5.88 -17.46 -23.46
CA SER A 117 7.08 -16.81 -23.96
C SER A 117 7.79 -17.87 -24.78
N ILE A 118 7.78 -17.70 -26.10
CA ILE A 118 8.33 -18.67 -27.03
C ILE A 118 9.84 -18.44 -26.97
N PHE A 119 10.43 -18.76 -25.82
CA PHE A 119 11.86 -19.01 -25.78
C PHE A 119 12.11 -20.10 -26.82
N SER A 120 13.18 -19.92 -27.60
CA SER A 120 13.66 -21.02 -28.43
C SER A 120 13.93 -22.22 -27.52
N LYS A 121 13.79 -23.43 -28.07
CA LYS A 121 14.15 -24.66 -27.35
C LYS A 121 15.56 -24.57 -26.78
N GLU A 122 16.45 -23.92 -27.52
CA GLU A 122 17.82 -23.61 -27.11
C GLU A 122 17.87 -22.79 -25.81
N ILE A 123 17.14 -21.68 -25.69
CA ILE A 123 17.14 -20.88 -24.46
C ILE A 123 16.55 -21.68 -23.28
N ILE A 124 15.53 -22.50 -23.52
CA ILE A 124 14.94 -23.37 -22.49
C ILE A 124 15.97 -24.40 -22.00
N GLU A 125 16.68 -25.06 -22.91
CA GLU A 125 17.71 -26.05 -22.58
C GLU A 125 18.90 -25.40 -21.89
N GLN A 126 19.34 -24.22 -22.34
CA GLN A 126 20.41 -23.48 -21.71
C GLN A 126 20.02 -23.00 -20.29
N ALA A 127 18.81 -22.49 -20.08
CA ALA A 127 18.35 -22.08 -18.76
C ALA A 127 18.27 -23.26 -17.78
N LYS A 128 17.81 -24.42 -18.26
CA LYS A 128 17.74 -25.65 -17.47
C LYS A 128 19.14 -26.21 -17.14
N SER A 129 20.07 -26.20 -18.08
CA SER A 129 21.41 -26.78 -17.91
C SER A 129 22.40 -25.84 -17.19
N ARG A 130 22.40 -24.54 -17.51
CA ARG A 130 23.32 -23.55 -16.93
C ARG A 130 22.83 -23.00 -15.60
N LEU A 131 21.53 -22.71 -15.50
CA LEU A 131 20.95 -21.99 -14.36
C LEU A 131 20.11 -22.87 -13.44
N SER A 132 19.85 -24.12 -13.83
CA SER A 132 18.91 -25.02 -13.14
C SER A 132 17.49 -24.44 -13.01
N VAL A 133 17.07 -23.61 -13.97
CA VAL A 133 15.76 -22.92 -13.95
C VAL A 133 14.84 -23.48 -15.04
N ASP A 134 13.59 -23.78 -14.69
CA ASP A 134 12.55 -24.17 -15.64
C ASP A 134 11.76 -22.94 -16.12
N LEU A 135 11.84 -22.64 -17.42
CA LEU A 135 11.15 -21.50 -18.04
C LEU A 135 9.67 -21.77 -18.37
N GLN A 136 9.22 -23.03 -18.24
CA GLN A 136 7.87 -23.47 -18.54
C GLN A 136 6.91 -23.38 -17.34
N VAL A 137 7.36 -22.79 -16.23
CA VAL A 137 6.55 -22.60 -15.03
C VAL A 137 5.52 -21.50 -15.23
N ASP A 138 4.32 -21.69 -14.66
CA ASP A 138 3.26 -20.67 -14.63
C ASP A 138 3.70 -19.48 -13.76
N LEU A 139 3.54 -18.27 -14.28
CA LEU A 139 3.91 -17.02 -13.63
C LEU A 139 2.70 -16.31 -13.00
N VAL A 140 1.63 -17.05 -12.72
CA VAL A 140 0.51 -16.59 -11.90
C VAL A 140 0.73 -17.01 -10.45
N PHE A 141 0.89 -16.04 -9.56
CA PHE A 141 1.01 -16.26 -8.12
C PHE A 141 -0.09 -15.51 -7.38
N ASN A 142 -0.86 -16.20 -6.53
CA ASN A 142 -2.02 -15.63 -5.82
C ASN A 142 -2.99 -14.86 -6.74
N GLY A 143 -3.24 -15.38 -7.95
CA GLY A 143 -4.11 -14.75 -8.94
C GLY A 143 -3.51 -13.52 -9.65
N LYS A 144 -2.24 -13.18 -9.40
CA LYS A 144 -1.53 -12.10 -10.06
C LYS A 144 -0.51 -12.64 -11.05
N ASN A 145 -0.51 -12.09 -12.26
CA ASN A 145 0.53 -12.37 -13.24
C ASN A 145 1.79 -11.54 -12.92
N LEU A 146 2.88 -12.23 -12.60
CA LEU A 146 4.16 -11.63 -12.18
C LEU A 146 4.83 -10.80 -13.29
N LEU A 147 4.56 -11.08 -14.56
CA LEU A 147 5.13 -10.31 -15.69
C LEU A 147 4.45 -8.96 -15.90
N ARG A 148 3.32 -8.68 -15.22
CA ARG A 148 2.62 -7.40 -15.34
C ARG A 148 3.36 -6.24 -14.68
N HIS A 149 4.30 -6.52 -13.78
CA HIS A 149 5.10 -5.47 -13.16
C HIS A 149 5.94 -4.74 -14.23
N PRO A 150 6.03 -3.40 -14.15
CA PRO A 150 6.80 -2.62 -15.10
C PRO A 150 8.27 -3.01 -15.02
N PHE A 151 8.88 -3.22 -16.19
CA PHE A 151 10.29 -3.56 -16.31
C PHE A 151 11.03 -2.39 -16.95
N ASN A 152 12.05 -1.88 -16.25
CA ASN A 152 12.86 -0.77 -16.72
C ASN A 152 14.34 -1.17 -16.74
N TYR A 153 14.97 -1.11 -17.91
CA TYR A 153 16.38 -1.43 -18.09
C TYR A 153 17.33 -0.46 -17.35
N THR A 154 16.92 0.78 -17.08
CA THR A 154 17.75 1.74 -16.34
C THR A 154 17.73 1.49 -14.83
N ASN A 155 16.70 0.83 -14.32
CA ASN A 155 16.57 0.45 -12.92
C ASN A 155 15.97 -0.96 -12.81
N ILE A 156 16.77 -1.92 -13.26
CA ILE A 156 16.39 -3.34 -13.34
C ILE A 156 16.10 -3.93 -11.95
N ASN A 157 16.68 -3.37 -10.91
CA ASN A 157 16.59 -3.85 -9.52
C ASN A 157 15.19 -3.67 -8.92
N THR A 158 14.47 -2.60 -9.30
CA THR A 158 13.13 -2.29 -8.77
C THR A 158 12.10 -3.37 -9.11
N PHE A 159 12.24 -3.99 -10.28
CA PHE A 159 11.38 -5.10 -10.69
C PHE A 159 11.52 -6.29 -9.72
N GLY A 160 12.76 -6.68 -9.39
CA GLY A 160 13.07 -7.80 -8.51
C GLY A 160 12.59 -7.56 -7.08
N THR A 161 12.81 -6.38 -6.52
CA THR A 161 12.36 -6.06 -5.14
C THR A 161 10.84 -6.00 -5.03
N THR A 162 10.14 -5.61 -6.10
CA THR A 162 8.68 -5.67 -6.19
C THR A 162 8.19 -7.11 -6.20
N LEU A 163 8.76 -7.96 -7.06
CA LEU A 163 8.44 -9.39 -7.10
C LEU A 163 8.72 -10.08 -5.76
N LEU A 164 9.84 -9.75 -5.12
CA LEU A 164 10.21 -10.28 -3.81
C LEU A 164 9.13 -9.97 -2.75
N SER A 165 8.59 -8.75 -2.77
CA SER A 165 7.55 -8.32 -1.83
C SER A 165 6.19 -8.95 -2.11
N GLU A 166 5.94 -9.43 -3.33
CA GLU A 166 4.72 -10.17 -3.66
C GLU A 166 4.80 -11.66 -3.35
N LEU A 167 5.98 -12.26 -3.53
CA LEU A 167 6.20 -13.71 -3.36
C LEU A 167 6.42 -14.12 -1.89
N PHE A 168 6.92 -13.20 -1.07
CA PHE A 168 7.28 -13.50 0.32
C PHE A 168 6.56 -12.58 1.30
N LYS A 169 6.11 -13.16 2.40
CA LYS A 169 5.56 -12.39 3.52
C LYS A 169 6.70 -11.66 4.25
N LEU A 170 6.35 -10.56 4.91
CA LEU A 170 7.29 -9.77 5.69
C LEU A 170 8.08 -10.62 6.72
N ARG A 171 7.41 -11.58 7.38
CA ARG A 171 8.06 -12.50 8.33
C ARG A 171 9.13 -13.37 7.69
N GLU A 172 8.94 -13.78 6.44
CA GLU A 172 9.90 -14.62 5.70
C GLU A 172 11.11 -13.78 5.27
N LEU A 173 10.87 -12.56 4.80
CA LEU A 173 11.94 -11.61 4.45
C LEU A 173 12.77 -11.17 5.67
N ASN A 174 12.16 -11.18 6.86
CA ASN A 174 12.84 -10.89 8.11
C ASN A 174 13.75 -12.03 8.60
N SER A 175 13.48 -13.28 8.21
CA SER A 175 14.26 -14.43 8.70
C SER A 175 15.17 -15.05 7.64
N GLY A 176 14.89 -14.82 6.35
CA GLY A 176 15.66 -15.39 5.24
C GLY A 176 16.40 -14.36 4.38
N THR A 177 17.20 -14.87 3.44
CA THR A 177 17.83 -14.08 2.39
C THR A 177 17.84 -14.84 1.05
N VAL A 178 18.04 -14.11 -0.05
CA VAL A 178 18.19 -14.69 -1.39
C VAL A 178 19.63 -15.16 -1.60
N GLU A 179 19.80 -16.41 -2.02
CA GLU A 179 21.10 -17.02 -2.34
C GLU A 179 22.17 -16.74 -1.27
N PRO A 180 22.01 -17.22 -0.01
CA PRO A 180 22.92 -16.89 1.07
C PRO A 180 24.38 -17.25 0.74
N THR A 181 25.30 -16.35 1.08
CA THR A 181 26.75 -16.53 0.94
C THR A 181 27.34 -17.40 2.04
N LYS A 182 26.74 -17.35 3.24
CA LYS A 182 27.15 -18.14 4.41
C LYS A 182 26.12 -19.22 4.69
N SER A 183 26.57 -20.40 5.10
CA SER A 183 25.69 -21.55 5.42
C SER A 183 24.81 -21.33 6.65
N THR A 184 25.13 -20.33 7.47
CA THR A 184 24.40 -19.97 8.70
C THR A 184 23.14 -19.16 8.43
N THR A 185 23.07 -18.44 7.30
CA THR A 185 21.92 -17.60 6.99
C THR A 185 20.80 -18.43 6.35
N PRO A 186 19.56 -18.40 6.89
CA PRO A 186 18.45 -19.12 6.29
C PRO A 186 18.19 -18.64 4.86
N SER A 187 18.05 -19.59 3.93
CA SER A 187 17.68 -19.28 2.55
C SER A 187 16.16 -19.10 2.44
N LEU A 188 15.73 -18.15 1.61
CA LEU A 188 14.33 -18.08 1.17
C LEU A 188 13.98 -19.28 0.30
N ASP A 189 12.69 -19.62 0.24
CA ASP A 189 12.19 -20.74 -0.56
C ASP A 189 12.65 -20.64 -2.03
N GLN A 190 13.51 -21.59 -2.41
CA GLN A 190 14.21 -21.57 -3.70
C GLN A 190 13.25 -21.56 -4.88
N LYS A 191 12.11 -22.27 -4.79
CA LYS A 191 11.11 -22.30 -5.87
C LYS A 191 10.54 -20.92 -6.17
N ARG A 192 10.28 -20.12 -5.13
CA ARG A 192 9.81 -18.73 -5.28
C ARG A 192 10.92 -17.81 -5.77
N VAL A 193 12.18 -18.02 -5.35
CA VAL A 193 13.33 -17.30 -5.92
C VAL A 193 13.49 -17.61 -7.42
N ASP A 194 13.29 -18.87 -7.82
CA ASP A 194 13.37 -19.28 -9.23
C ASP A 194 12.27 -18.62 -10.08
N LEU A 195 11.07 -18.38 -9.53
CA LEU A 195 10.05 -17.57 -10.22
C LEU A 195 10.55 -16.16 -10.55
N ILE A 196 11.32 -15.53 -9.66
CA ILE A 196 11.95 -14.22 -9.92
C ILE A 196 12.95 -14.35 -11.07
N LYS A 197 13.78 -15.39 -11.07
CA LYS A 197 14.74 -15.66 -12.17
C LYS A 197 14.03 -15.85 -13.50
N VAL A 198 12.96 -16.65 -13.54
CA VAL A 198 12.14 -16.87 -14.75
C VAL A 198 11.54 -15.55 -15.24
N CYS A 199 11.04 -14.69 -14.34
CA CYS A 199 10.52 -13.38 -14.71
C CYS A 199 11.61 -12.51 -15.37
N TYR A 200 12.82 -12.49 -14.80
CA TYR A 200 13.95 -11.76 -15.40
C TYR A 200 14.36 -12.33 -16.74
N LEU A 201 14.49 -13.65 -16.87
CA LEU A 201 14.80 -14.30 -18.15
C LEU A 201 13.76 -13.95 -19.21
N LYS A 202 12.46 -13.89 -18.86
CA LYS A 202 11.39 -13.50 -19.80
C LYS A 202 11.48 -12.03 -20.22
N LYS A 203 11.91 -11.13 -19.34
CA LYS A 203 12.08 -9.70 -19.65
C LYS A 203 13.39 -9.42 -20.41
N LEU A 204 14.48 -10.09 -20.07
CA LEU A 204 15.81 -9.92 -20.67
C LEU A 204 15.99 -10.70 -21.97
N LYS A 205 15.19 -11.75 -22.19
CA LYS A 205 15.15 -12.61 -23.38
C LYS A 205 16.43 -13.38 -23.71
N THR A 206 17.53 -13.16 -22.99
CA THR A 206 18.83 -13.82 -23.21
C THR A 206 19.45 -14.23 -21.89
N ILE A 207 20.23 -15.31 -21.90
CA ILE A 207 20.93 -15.82 -20.70
C ILE A 207 22.13 -14.95 -20.37
N ASP A 208 22.86 -14.46 -21.37
CA ASP A 208 24.04 -13.64 -21.14
C ASP A 208 23.69 -12.30 -20.48
N ALA A 209 22.59 -11.65 -20.89
CA ALA A 209 22.10 -10.47 -20.20
C ALA A 209 21.65 -10.80 -18.77
N PHE A 210 21.00 -11.96 -18.57
CA PHE A 210 20.61 -12.40 -17.23
C PHE A 210 21.83 -12.59 -16.33
N GLU A 211 22.84 -13.36 -16.75
CA GLU A 211 24.06 -13.60 -15.96
C GLU A 211 24.83 -12.30 -15.68
N HIS A 212 24.83 -11.36 -16.62
CA HIS A 212 25.44 -10.04 -16.42
C HIS A 212 24.75 -9.23 -15.31
N TYR A 213 23.42 -9.21 -15.27
CA TYR A 213 22.66 -8.40 -14.31
C TYR A 213 22.36 -9.13 -12.99
N TRP A 214 22.31 -10.47 -12.98
CA TRP A 214 21.85 -11.26 -11.83
C TRP A 214 22.63 -10.96 -10.53
N PRO A 215 23.96 -10.83 -10.52
CA PRO A 215 24.69 -10.49 -9.28
C PRO A 215 24.24 -9.15 -8.66
N SER A 216 23.99 -8.12 -9.49
CA SER A 216 23.49 -6.82 -9.03
C SER A 216 22.05 -6.89 -8.52
N ILE A 217 21.22 -7.70 -9.19
CA ILE A 217 19.85 -7.97 -8.76
C ILE A 217 19.87 -8.68 -7.40
N VAL A 218 20.65 -9.74 -7.23
CA VAL A 218 20.81 -10.46 -5.96
C VAL A 218 21.27 -9.53 -4.85
N LYS A 219 22.25 -8.65 -5.12
CA LYS A 219 22.69 -7.61 -4.17
C LYS A 219 21.49 -6.77 -3.66
N SER A 220 20.65 -6.32 -4.59
CA SER A 220 19.46 -5.51 -4.28
C SER A 220 18.36 -6.31 -3.55
N LEU A 221 18.16 -7.58 -3.89
CA LEU A 221 17.21 -8.46 -3.21
C LEU A 221 17.64 -8.74 -1.76
N ARG A 222 18.93 -8.98 -1.53
CA ARG A 222 19.50 -9.15 -0.18
C ARG A 222 19.37 -7.86 0.62
N GLN A 223 19.72 -6.71 0.04
CA GLN A 223 19.54 -5.41 0.68
C GLN A 223 18.09 -5.20 1.12
N LYS A 224 17.12 -5.54 0.26
CA LYS A 224 15.69 -5.45 0.62
C LYS A 224 15.32 -6.31 1.83
N CYS A 225 15.92 -7.49 1.98
CA CYS A 225 15.72 -8.35 3.15
C CYS A 225 16.31 -7.70 4.42
N ILE A 226 17.50 -7.09 4.32
CA ILE A 226 18.11 -6.32 5.41
C ILE A 226 17.24 -5.14 5.80
N ASP A 227 16.76 -4.36 4.83
CA ASP A 227 15.90 -3.20 5.09
C ASP A 227 14.63 -3.62 5.82
N VAL A 228 14.08 -4.80 5.52
CA VAL A 228 12.94 -5.35 6.27
C VAL A 228 13.32 -5.66 7.72
N LYS A 229 14.48 -6.30 7.94
CA LYS A 229 14.99 -6.62 9.28
C LYS A 229 15.26 -5.37 10.10
N SER A 230 15.96 -4.39 9.54
CA SER A 230 16.27 -3.13 10.21
C SER A 230 15.01 -2.33 10.52
N ASN A 231 14.03 -2.28 9.61
CA ASN A 231 12.75 -1.62 9.85
C ASN A 231 11.94 -2.28 10.97
N ILE A 232 11.94 -3.61 11.07
CA ILE A 232 11.28 -4.32 12.17
C ILE A 232 11.99 -4.06 13.50
N LYS A 233 13.33 -4.13 13.53
CA LYS A 233 14.14 -3.78 14.72
C LYS A 233 13.88 -2.35 15.17
N LYS A 234 13.90 -1.37 14.24
CA LYS A 234 13.62 0.04 14.52
C LYS A 234 12.22 0.23 15.09
N LYS A 235 11.18 -0.38 14.49
CA LYS A 235 9.81 -0.32 15.02
C LYS A 235 9.67 -0.95 16.40
N GLY A 236 10.34 -2.08 16.65
CA GLY A 236 10.38 -2.70 17.98
C GLY A 236 11.08 -1.83 19.02
N HIS A 237 12.20 -1.20 18.66
CA HIS A 237 12.91 -0.29 19.54
C HIS A 237 12.12 1.00 19.84
N LEU A 238 11.43 1.56 18.83
CA LEU A 238 10.46 2.65 19.04
C LEU A 238 9.33 2.21 19.99
N TRP A 239 8.84 0.98 19.87
CA TRP A 239 7.82 0.45 20.77
C TRP A 239 8.28 0.46 22.23
N TYR A 240 9.49 -0.02 22.51
CA TYR A 240 10.06 0.00 23.88
C TYR A 240 10.29 1.42 24.40
N LYS A 241 10.83 2.32 23.58
CA LYS A 241 11.05 3.73 23.98
C LYS A 241 9.74 4.47 24.27
N LEU A 242 8.74 4.31 23.41
CA LEU A 242 7.41 4.89 23.62
C LEU A 242 6.73 4.29 24.85
N GLN A 243 6.94 3.00 25.12
CA GLN A 243 6.45 2.37 26.35
C GLN A 243 7.10 2.99 27.59
N GLU A 244 8.42 3.22 27.58
CA GLU A 244 9.13 3.90 28.67
C GLU A 244 8.65 5.34 28.87
N GLU A 245 8.51 6.13 27.80
CA GLU A 245 8.01 7.52 27.87
C GLU A 245 6.57 7.58 28.41
N LEU A 246 5.67 6.75 27.90
CA LEU A 246 4.29 6.70 28.36
C LEU A 246 4.18 6.23 29.83
N VAL A 247 5.01 5.27 30.25
CA VAL A 247 5.08 4.87 31.67
C VAL A 247 5.62 6.01 32.54
N ASN A 248 6.62 6.75 32.08
CA ASN A 248 7.15 7.91 32.78
C ASN A 248 6.12 9.05 32.89
N ASP A 249 5.24 9.19 31.89
CA ASP A 249 4.12 10.14 31.89
C ASP A 249 2.88 9.64 32.64
N GLY A 250 2.98 8.49 33.32
CA GLY A 250 1.92 7.96 34.19
C GLY A 250 0.81 7.19 33.48
N PHE A 251 1.00 6.81 32.21
CA PHE A 251 0.08 5.94 31.49
C PHE A 251 0.32 4.46 31.84
N LEU A 252 -0.78 3.73 32.08
CA LEU A 252 -0.73 2.27 32.22
C LEU A 252 -0.91 1.63 30.84
N ILE A 253 0.13 0.94 30.37
CA ILE A 253 0.10 0.21 29.11
C ILE A 253 -0.25 -1.25 29.39
N THR A 254 -1.34 -1.71 28.77
CA THR A 254 -1.75 -3.12 28.81
C THR A 254 -0.98 -3.96 27.78
N GLU A 255 -0.92 -5.29 27.97
CA GLU A 255 -0.24 -6.23 27.06
C GLU A 255 -0.72 -6.15 25.60
N ASN A 256 -1.87 -5.52 25.34
CA ASN A 256 -2.43 -5.32 24.00
C ASN A 256 -2.05 -3.98 23.36
N GLY A 257 -1.15 -3.19 23.97
CA GLY A 257 -0.66 -1.92 23.42
C GLY A 257 -1.66 -0.76 23.51
N ILE A 258 -2.65 -0.86 24.40
CA ILE A 258 -3.60 0.22 24.70
C ILE A 258 -3.16 0.87 26.00
N GLY A 259 -2.83 2.17 25.93
CA GLY A 259 -2.53 3.02 27.07
C GLY A 259 -3.77 3.81 27.51
N SER A 260 -4.06 3.82 28.81
CA SER A 260 -5.09 4.69 29.40
C SER A 260 -4.44 5.74 30.30
N SER A 261 -4.77 7.01 30.09
CA SER A 261 -4.42 8.07 31.04
C SER A 261 -5.32 8.03 32.28
N GLN A 262 -4.89 8.65 33.38
CA GLN A 262 -5.73 8.83 34.57
C GLN A 262 -7.02 9.62 34.28
N ASP A 263 -7.05 10.41 33.20
CA ASP A 263 -8.20 11.20 32.76
C ASP A 263 -9.18 10.43 31.86
N GLY A 264 -8.94 9.13 31.62
CA GLY A 264 -9.83 8.27 30.83
C GLY A 264 -9.67 8.39 29.31
N ASN A 265 -8.60 9.05 28.83
CA ASN A 265 -8.28 9.06 27.40
C ASN A 265 -7.53 7.79 27.01
N TYR A 266 -8.02 7.12 25.97
CA TYR A 266 -7.40 5.95 25.38
C TYR A 266 -6.56 6.36 24.18
N VAL A 267 -5.27 6.04 24.21
CA VAL A 267 -4.38 6.21 23.08
C VAL A 267 -4.06 4.83 22.53
N THR A 268 -4.41 4.62 21.25
CA THR A 268 -3.96 3.45 20.49
C THR A 268 -2.65 3.79 19.79
N MET A 269 -1.66 2.92 19.92
CA MET A 269 -0.30 3.15 19.39
C MET A 269 -0.25 3.44 17.89
N ASP A 270 -1.18 2.88 17.10
CA ASP A 270 -1.27 3.18 15.66
C ASP A 270 -1.48 4.68 15.38
N ASN A 271 -2.22 5.39 16.26
CA ASN A 271 -2.45 6.84 16.13
C ASN A 271 -1.25 7.69 16.61
N TYR A 272 -0.36 7.14 17.46
CA TYR A 272 0.79 7.88 17.97
C TYR A 272 1.96 7.82 16.98
N CYS A 273 2.19 6.65 16.38
CA CYS A 273 3.23 6.43 15.36
C CYS A 273 3.00 7.17 14.04
N GLU A 274 1.74 7.46 13.66
CA GLU A 274 1.43 8.25 12.45
C GLU A 274 1.76 9.74 12.59
N ASN A 275 2.00 10.24 13.81
CA ASN A 275 2.15 11.68 14.10
C ASN A 275 3.60 12.13 14.43
N GLN A 276 4.58 11.23 14.41
CA GLN A 276 6.00 11.60 14.63
C GLN A 276 6.81 11.53 13.32
N ASP A 277 7.53 12.62 13.02
CA ASP A 277 8.50 12.68 11.92
C ASP A 277 9.68 11.73 12.19
N LEU A 278 9.78 10.65 11.40
CA LEU A 278 10.72 9.54 11.57
C LEU A 278 12.19 9.88 11.24
N ASN A 279 12.54 11.14 10.97
CA ASN A 279 13.84 11.54 10.45
C ASN A 279 14.92 11.81 11.52
N GLU A 280 14.61 11.77 12.82
CA GLU A 280 15.58 12.10 13.88
C GLU A 280 16.33 10.90 14.49
N PHE A 281 16.12 9.67 14.01
CA PHE A 281 16.64 8.46 14.66
C PHE A 281 17.67 7.67 13.83
N GLU A 282 18.52 8.35 13.06
CA GLU A 282 19.70 7.76 12.44
C GLU A 282 20.90 7.77 13.41
N ASN A 283 21.01 6.73 14.23
CA ASN A 283 22.31 6.26 14.69
C ASN A 283 22.54 4.88 14.09
N VAL A 284 23.42 4.84 13.08
CA VAL A 284 23.90 3.62 12.45
C VAL A 284 24.70 2.83 13.50
N THR A 285 24.14 1.73 14.00
CA THR A 285 24.82 0.84 14.95
C THR A 285 25.74 -0.12 14.19
N GLU A 286 26.92 -0.42 14.77
CA GLU A 286 27.97 -1.33 14.27
C GLU A 286 27.44 -2.70 13.75
N ASP A 287 26.27 -3.14 14.23
CA ASP A 287 25.54 -4.36 13.83
C ASP A 287 25.11 -4.38 12.34
N GLU A 288 24.92 -3.21 11.70
CA GLU A 288 24.56 -3.16 10.27
C GLU A 288 25.79 -3.43 9.37
N THR A 289 26.99 -3.00 9.78
CA THR A 289 28.25 -3.21 9.05
C THR A 289 28.64 -4.69 9.01
N GLU A 290 28.55 -5.38 10.15
CA GLU A 290 28.84 -6.82 10.24
C GLU A 290 27.83 -7.65 9.43
N GLN A 291 26.55 -7.24 9.41
CA GLN A 291 25.50 -7.86 8.59
C GLN A 291 25.67 -7.59 7.08
N MET A 292 26.18 -6.41 6.68
CA MET A 292 26.50 -6.13 5.28
C MET A 292 27.68 -6.98 4.79
N GLU A 293 28.73 -7.18 5.61
CA GLU A 293 29.78 -8.15 5.32
C GLU A 293 29.25 -9.59 5.31
N GLU A 294 28.33 -9.93 6.22
CA GLU A 294 27.76 -11.27 6.31
C GLU A 294 27.01 -11.67 5.03
N LEU A 295 26.32 -10.71 4.42
CA LEU A 295 25.49 -10.89 3.24
C LEU A 295 26.22 -10.58 1.93
N GLY A 296 27.53 -10.31 2.00
CA GLY A 296 28.38 -10.01 0.84
C GLY A 296 28.00 -8.73 0.11
N LEU A 297 27.55 -7.72 0.86
CA LEU A 297 27.16 -6.41 0.34
C LEU A 297 28.27 -5.35 0.51
N ALA A 298 29.22 -5.60 1.42
CA ALA A 298 30.44 -4.82 1.64
C ALA A 298 31.43 -4.92 0.47
#